data_AF-A0A0T7GKL5-F1
#
_entry.id   AF-A0A0T7GKL5-F1
#
_cell.length_a   1.000
_cell.length_b   1.000
_cell.length_c   1.000
_cell.angle_alpha   90.00
_cell.angle_beta   90.00
_cell.angle_gamma   90.00
#
_symmetry.space_group_name_H-M   'P 1'
#
loop_
_entity.id
_entity.type
_entity.pdbx_description
1 polymer ?
#
loop_
_entity_poly.entity_id
_entity_poly.type
_entity_poly.pdbx_seq_one_letter_code
_entity_poly.pdbx_strand_id
1 'polypeptide(L)'
;MTVVPGTPSPNSQEDVNPRIDDLIPWVHRMAGRFVRSDREAGALADRTIIEAKLQLPLGQTSQALRLQLFRLMLKNFAAHSSTERNRS
;
A
#
# COMPACT_ATOMS: atom_id res chain seq x y z
N MET A 1 -45.56 -16.21 -0.53
CA MET A 1 -44.19 -16.07 -1.08
C MET A 1 -43.57 -14.85 -0.44
N THR A 2 -42.65 -15.04 0.50
CA THR A 2 -42.03 -13.94 1.24
C THR A 2 -40.71 -13.60 0.56
N VAL A 3 -40.65 -12.46 -0.12
CA VAL A 3 -39.43 -11.95 -0.75
C VAL A 3 -38.53 -11.43 0.37
N VAL A 4 -37.45 -12.16 0.65
CA VAL A 4 -36.41 -11.70 1.58
C VAL A 4 -35.65 -10.56 0.87
N PRO A 5 -35.58 -9.35 1.46
CA PRO A 5 -34.77 -8.27 0.90
C PRO A 5 -33.30 -8.70 0.89
N GLY A 6 -32.65 -8.53 -0.27
CA GLY A 6 -31.32 -9.04 -0.57
C GLY A 6 -30.34 -8.97 0.59
N THR A 7 -29.89 -10.13 1.04
CA THR A 7 -28.63 -10.25 1.77
C THR A 7 -27.54 -9.58 0.93
N PRO A 8 -26.71 -8.69 1.50
CA PRO A 8 -25.57 -8.16 0.77
C PRO A 8 -24.74 -9.36 0.31
N SER A 9 -24.49 -9.44 -0.99
CA SER A 9 -23.74 -10.53 -1.59
C SER A 9 -22.37 -10.61 -0.89
N PRO A 10 -22.00 -11.75 -0.29
CA PRO A 10 -20.70 -11.94 0.36
C PRO A 10 -19.53 -11.85 -0.63
N ASN A 11 -19.81 -11.79 -1.94
CA ASN A 11 -18.84 -11.59 -3.01
C ASN A 11 -18.50 -10.12 -3.30
N SER A 12 -18.90 -9.19 -2.43
CA SER A 12 -18.37 -7.80 -2.44
C SER A 12 -16.97 -7.73 -1.82
N GLN A 13 -16.21 -8.82 -1.92
CA GLN A 13 -14.77 -8.87 -1.68
C GLN A 13 -14.11 -8.20 -2.88
N GLU A 14 -14.16 -6.87 -2.94
CA GLU A 14 -13.28 -6.14 -3.85
C GLU A 14 -11.85 -6.52 -3.48
N ASP A 15 -11.18 -7.21 -4.40
CA ASP A 15 -9.77 -7.51 -4.30
C ASP A 15 -9.01 -6.23 -3.94
N VAL A 16 -8.12 -6.31 -2.95
CA VAL A 16 -7.30 -5.17 -2.54
C VAL A 16 -6.32 -4.76 -3.63
N ASN A 17 -6.00 -5.68 -4.55
CA ASN A 17 -5.08 -5.47 -5.66
C ASN A 17 -5.47 -4.28 -6.57
N PRO A 18 -6.67 -4.24 -7.20
CA PRO A 18 -7.07 -3.10 -8.03
C PRO A 18 -7.09 -1.78 -7.27
N ARG A 19 -7.42 -1.79 -5.98
CA ARG A 19 -7.47 -0.58 -5.15
C ARG A 19 -6.07 -0.08 -4.75
N ILE A 20 -5.10 -0.98 -4.61
CA ILE A 20 -3.68 -0.62 -4.49
C ILE A 20 -3.16 -0.12 -5.84
N ASP A 21 -3.57 -0.73 -6.95
CA ASP A 21 -3.15 -0.34 -8.30
C ASP A 21 -3.56 1.11 -8.61
N ASP A 22 -4.79 1.51 -8.25
CA ASP A 22 -5.27 2.90 -8.34
C ASP A 22 -4.42 3.90 -7.54
N LEU A 23 -3.75 3.43 -6.48
CA LEU A 23 -2.90 4.25 -5.61
C LEU A 23 -1.43 4.25 -6.03
N ILE A 24 -1.00 3.46 -7.02
CA ILE A 24 0.40 3.41 -7.48
C ILE A 24 0.97 4.81 -7.76
N PRO A 25 0.31 5.70 -8.54
CA PRO A 25 0.84 7.04 -8.79
C PRO A 25 0.99 7.87 -7.51
N TRP A 26 0.11 7.66 -6.53
CA TRP A 26 0.19 8.32 -5.23
C TRP A 26 1.36 7.78 -4.40
N VAL A 27 1.58 6.47 -4.40
CA VAL A 27 2.72 5.83 -3.72
C VAL A 27 4.05 6.32 -4.29
N HIS A 28 4.22 6.37 -5.62
CA HIS A 28 5.46 6.90 -6.22
C HIS A 28 5.71 8.37 -5.87
N ARG A 29 4.68 9.23 -5.95
CA ARG A 29 4.80 10.64 -5.52
C ARG A 29 5.17 10.77 -4.05
N MET A 30 4.65 9.88 -3.21
CA MET A 30 4.95 9.88 -1.78
C MET A 30 6.39 9.42 -1.51
N ALA A 31 6.86 8.38 -2.19
CA ALA A 31 8.24 7.88 -2.05
C ALA A 31 9.28 8.96 -2.40
N GLY A 32 9.01 9.79 -3.41
CA GLY A 32 9.86 10.94 -3.76
C GLY A 32 9.99 12.00 -2.65
N ARG A 33 9.17 11.94 -1.59
CA ARG A 33 9.32 12.81 -0.40
C ARG A 33 10.27 12.23 0.65
N PHE A 34 10.60 10.94 0.57
CA PHE A 34 11.49 10.25 1.51
C PHE A 34 12.94 10.29 1.05
N VAL A 35 13.17 10.24 -0.26
CA VAL A 35 14.49 10.11 -0.86
C VAL A 35 14.65 11.10 -2.02
N ARG A 36 15.87 11.58 -2.24
CA ARG A 36 16.18 12.58 -3.28
C ARG A 36 16.41 11.97 -4.66
N SER A 37 16.70 10.67 -4.71
CA SER A 37 17.00 9.94 -5.94
C SER A 37 15.73 9.31 -6.50
N ASP A 38 15.39 9.61 -7.76
CA ASP A 38 14.24 9.01 -8.45
C ASP A 38 14.32 7.49 -8.47
N ARG A 39 15.54 6.94 -8.58
CA ARG A 39 15.80 5.50 -8.54
C ARG A 39 15.47 4.90 -7.17
N GLU A 40 15.88 5.56 -6.09
CA GLU A 40 15.57 5.10 -4.73
C GLU A 40 14.08 5.27 -4.43
N ALA A 41 13.47 6.34 -4.93
CA ALA A 41 12.04 6.59 -4.76
C ALA A 41 11.21 5.50 -5.46
N GLY A 42 11.60 5.13 -6.69
CA GLY A 42 11.01 4.01 -7.42
C GLY A 42 11.13 2.71 -6.63
N ALA A 43 12.34 2.35 -6.19
CA ALA A 43 12.58 1.13 -5.43
C ALA A 43 11.80 1.06 -4.11
N LEU A 44 11.69 2.19 -3.39
CA LEU A 44 10.90 2.30 -2.16
C LEU A 44 9.40 2.15 -2.44
N ALA A 45 8.89 2.75 -3.50
CA ALA A 45 7.49 2.63 -3.92
C ALA A 45 7.16 1.18 -4.31
N ASP A 46 7.97 0.55 -5.16
CA ASP A 46 7.76 -0.81 -5.64
C ASP A 46 7.72 -1.81 -4.48
N ARG A 47 8.68 -1.72 -3.55
CA ARG A 47 8.70 -2.56 -2.34
C ARG A 47 7.45 -2.36 -1.49
N THR A 48 7.02 -1.10 -1.33
CA THR A 48 5.80 -0.76 -0.57
C THR A 48 4.56 -1.35 -1.23
N ILE A 49 4.44 -1.29 -2.55
CA ILE A 49 3.30 -1.85 -3.30
C ILE A 49 3.26 -3.37 -3.15
N ILE A 50 4.40 -4.05 -3.34
CA ILE A 50 4.50 -5.51 -3.23
C ILE A 50 4.10 -5.97 -1.83
N GLU A 51 4.68 -5.36 -0.79
CA GLU A 51 4.39 -5.74 0.59
C GLU A 51 2.93 -5.39 0.98
N ALA A 52 2.37 -4.30 0.45
CA ALA A 52 0.98 -3.95 0.67
C ALA A 52 0.00 -4.97 0.07
N LYS A 53 0.27 -5.47 -1.14
CA LYS A 53 -0.54 -6.53 -1.77
C LYS A 53 -0.50 -7.85 -0.99
N LEU A 54 0.59 -8.10 -0.27
CA LEU A 54 0.75 -9.32 0.54
C LEU A 54 0.14 -9.20 1.95
N GLN A 55 0.17 -8.02 2.56
CA GLN A 55 -0.11 -7.86 3.99
C GLN A 55 -1.41 -7.11 4.31
N LEU A 56 -1.96 -6.31 3.39
CA LEU A 56 -3.10 -5.46 3.72
C LEU A 56 -4.43 -6.23 3.65
N PRO A 57 -5.29 -6.12 4.68
CA PRO A 57 -6.53 -6.88 4.74
C PRO A 57 -7.57 -6.33 3.76
N LEU A 58 -8.43 -7.24 3.29
CA LEU A 58 -9.55 -6.92 2.40
C LEU A 58 -10.57 -5.98 3.06
N GLY A 59 -11.28 -5.18 2.25
CA GLY A 59 -12.43 -4.39 2.70
C GLY A 59 -12.12 -3.07 3.43
N GLN A 60 -10.87 -2.59 3.43
CA GLN A 60 -10.55 -1.27 3.99
C GLN A 60 -11.14 -0.12 3.17
N THR A 61 -11.33 1.07 3.76
CA THR A 61 -11.66 2.29 3.01
C THR A 61 -10.42 2.85 2.29
N SER A 62 -10.59 3.68 1.26
CA SER A 62 -9.46 4.29 0.53
C SER A 62 -8.54 5.10 1.44
N GLN A 63 -9.11 5.82 2.41
CA GLN A 63 -8.33 6.59 3.39
C GLN A 63 -7.52 5.70 4.33
N ALA A 64 -8.12 4.61 4.83
CA ALA A 64 -7.41 3.64 5.65
C ALA A 64 -6.27 2.98 4.86
N LEU A 65 -6.51 2.64 3.60
CA LEU A 65 -5.50 2.03 2.71
C LEU A 65 -4.30 2.97 2.49
N ARG A 66 -4.55 4.27 2.25
CA ARG A 66 -3.48 5.28 2.14
C ARG A 66 -2.65 5.41 3.43
N LEU A 67 -3.30 5.40 4.58
CA LEU A 67 -2.59 5.45 5.88
C LEU A 67 -1.73 4.20 6.10
N GLN A 68 -2.23 3.02 5.73
CA GLN A 68 -1.46 1.78 5.82
C GLN A 68 -0.28 1.77 4.85
N LEU A 69 -0.48 2.19 3.60
CA LEU A 69 0.60 2.35 2.61
C LEU A 69 1.68 3.32 3.10
N PHE A 70 1.30 4.44 3.73
CA PHE A 70 2.26 5.38 4.32
C PHE A 70 3.06 4.75 5.47
N ARG A 71 2.41 4.05 6.39
CA ARG A 71 3.07 3.34 7.49
C ARG A 71 4.06 2.29 6.98
N LEU A 72 3.66 1.56 5.95
CA LEU A 72 4.45 0.51 5.36
C LEU A 72 5.66 1.08 4.60
N MET A 73 5.49 2.20 3.91
CA MET A 73 6.59 2.95 3.30
C MET A 73 7.60 3.46 4.34
N LEU A 74 7.12 4.04 5.44
CA LEU A 74 7.97 4.48 6.56
C LEU A 74 8.83 3.34 7.10
N LYS A 75 8.22 2.17 7.32
CA LYS A 75 8.91 0.95 7.78
C LYS A 75 9.99 0.51 6.78
N ASN A 76 9.65 0.48 5.48
CA ASN A 76 10.59 0.11 4.43
C ASN A 76 11.76 1.07 4.29
N PHE A 77 11.50 2.37 4.42
CA PHE A 77 12.54 3.39 4.42
C PHE A 77 13.48 3.23 5.61
N ALA A 78 12.95 3.13 6.83
CA ALA A 78 13.75 3.00 8.05
C ALA A 78 14.66 1.76 8.03
N ALA A 79 14.14 0.61 7.56
CA ALA A 79 14.92 -0.62 7.43
C ALA A 79 16.11 -0.48 6.45
N HIS A 80 15.95 0.34 5.40
CA HIS A 80 17.01 0.57 4.43
C HIS A 80 18.08 1.53 4.98
N SER A 81 17.67 2.62 5.63
CA SER A 81 18.59 3.58 6.23
C SER A 81 19.44 2.99 7.36
N SER A 82 18.92 2.04 8.13
CA SER A 82 19.70 1.32 9.15
C SER A 82 20.75 0.37 8.54
N THR A 83 20.52 -0.11 7.32
CA THR A 83 21.43 -1.03 6.63
C THR A 83 22.63 -0.30 6.04
N GLU A 84 22.46 0.93 5.55
CA GLU A 84 23.55 1.75 5.04
C GLU A 84 24.45 2.30 6.15
N ARG A 85 23.87 2.70 7.29
CA ARG A 85 24.64 3.21 8.44
C ARG A 85 25.55 2.16 9.08
N ASN A 86 25.21 0.87 9.00
CA ASN A 86 26.06 -0.23 9.51
C ASN A 86 27.16 -0.67 8.52
N ARG A 87 27.15 -0.14 7.29
CA ARG A 87 28.15 -0.45 6.25
C ARG A 87 29.18 0.68 6.03
N SER A 88 28.98 1.82 6.68
CA SER A 88 29.91 2.97 6.69
C SER A 88 30.73 2.96 7.97
#